data_AF-A0A2M6K9B5-F1
#
_entry.id   AF-A0A2M6K9B5-F1
#
_cell.length_a   1.000
_cell.length_b   1.000
_cell.length_c   1.000
_cell.angle_alpha   90.00
_cell.angle_beta   90.00
_cell.angle_gamma   90.00
#
_symmetry.space_group_name_H-M   'P 1'
#
loop_
_entity.id
_entity.type
_entity.pdbx_description
1 polymer ?
#
loop_
_entity_poly.entity_id
_entity_poly.type
_entity_poly.pdbx_seq_one_letter_code
_entity_poly.pdbx_strand_id
1 'polypeptide(L)'
;MYNIVPLILILASLSIIIVIVVRKFSALASLDVENIPAEKESLVKERIISTRFKRNIIKWSAKILAVLRFVSEKGGVLFKWIFDKLIELKDRYAKEEVLEIEDKEEKIEKLHEESQELIKEEYYQEAEKKLIEIISLDSKNLASFKSLGELYYQMKKYEEALETFKHALKLIQEDKNTDPSQEAEVCFSLVLAYKERENFREALDELKKVLKIEPNNPRFLDTALEISIIKKDKSMALDAYEKLKKVNPENKKLDEWKRKIKNL
;
A
#
# COMPACT_ATOMS: atom_id res chain seq x y z
N MET A 1 53.09 8.88 -29.31
CA MET A 1 51.87 9.34 -30.00
C MET A 1 50.75 8.37 -29.67
N TYR A 2 49.77 8.76 -28.85
CA TYR A 2 48.63 7.89 -28.56
C TYR A 2 47.73 7.81 -29.79
N ASN A 3 47.47 6.60 -30.26
CA ASN A 3 46.66 6.36 -31.46
C ASN A 3 45.20 6.66 -31.11
N ILE A 4 44.64 7.76 -31.64
CA ILE A 4 43.28 8.26 -31.34
C ILE A 4 42.20 7.41 -32.03
N VAL A 5 42.61 6.58 -32.99
CA VAL A 5 41.76 5.72 -33.82
C VAL A 5 40.81 4.81 -33.03
N PRO A 6 41.23 4.11 -31.96
CA PRO A 6 40.32 3.26 -31.17
C PRO A 6 39.27 4.07 -30.41
N LEU A 7 39.62 5.27 -29.96
CA LEU A 7 38.71 6.15 -29.22
C LEU A 7 37.58 6.66 -30.13
N ILE A 8 37.91 7.02 -31.38
CA ILE A 8 36.94 7.44 -32.39
C ILE A 8 35.99 6.28 -32.73
N LEU A 9 36.50 5.05 -32.81
CA LEU A 9 35.71 3.83 -33.03
C LEU A 9 34.73 3.55 -31.89
N ILE A 10 35.16 3.74 -30.64
CA ILE A 10 34.30 3.58 -29.46
C ILE A 10 33.21 4.66 -29.45
N LEU A 11 33.55 5.92 -29.75
CA LEU A 11 32.56 7.01 -29.81
C LEU A 11 31.57 6.87 -30.97
N ALA A 12 32.03 6.39 -32.12
CA ALA A 12 31.17 6.11 -33.27
C ALA A 12 30.17 4.97 -32.97
N SER A 13 30.62 3.89 -32.33
CA SER A 13 29.74 2.79 -31.95
C SER A 13 28.73 3.19 -30.87
N LEU A 14 29.12 4.00 -29.89
CA LEU A 14 28.20 4.58 -28.90
C LEU A 14 27.13 5.47 -29.54
N SER A 15 27.51 6.28 -30.52
CA SER A 15 26.59 7.18 -31.25
C SER A 15 25.53 6.40 -32.04
N ILE A 16 25.94 5.31 -32.69
CA ILE A 16 25.03 4.42 -33.44
C ILE A 16 24.03 3.75 -32.48
N ILE A 17 24.48 3.29 -31.32
CA ILE A 17 23.61 2.68 -30.31
C ILE A 17 22.56 3.68 -29.80
N ILE A 18 22.96 4.92 -29.52
CA ILE A 18 22.03 5.99 -29.08
C ILE A 18 20.96 6.27 -30.15
N VAL A 19 21.34 6.36 -31.43
CA VAL A 19 20.38 6.59 -32.53
C VAL A 19 19.38 5.44 -32.66
N ILE A 20 19.82 4.19 -32.52
CA ILE A 20 18.94 3.01 -32.59
C ILE A 20 17.91 3.02 -31.45
N VAL A 21 18.33 3.38 -30.24
CA VAL A 21 17.46 3.46 -29.07
C VAL A 21 16.39 4.55 -29.25
N VAL A 22 16.78 5.74 -29.74
CA VAL A 22 15.84 6.85 -29.99
C VAL A 22 14.82 6.51 -31.08
N ARG A 23 15.26 5.89 -32.20
CA ARG A 23 14.37 5.49 -33.30
C ARG A 23 13.36 4.41 -32.91
N LYS A 24 13.75 3.42 -32.11
CA LYS A 24 12.81 2.39 -31.64
C LYS A 24 11.81 2.94 -30.63
N PHE A 25 12.16 4.00 -29.90
CA PHE A 25 11.27 4.64 -28.93
C PHE A 25 10.16 5.45 -29.60
N SER A 26 10.44 6.14 -30.72
CA SER A 26 9.42 6.90 -31.45
C SER A 26 8.38 6.00 -32.14
N ALA A 27 8.77 4.80 -32.57
CA ALA A 27 7.88 3.83 -33.22
C ALA A 27 6.85 3.19 -32.25
N LEU A 28 7.08 3.31 -30.93
CA LEU A 28 6.13 2.91 -29.88
C LEU A 28 5.17 4.05 -29.51
N ALA A 29 5.45 5.29 -29.88
CA ALA A 29 4.73 6.49 -29.45
C ALA A 29 3.56 6.89 -30.39
N SER A 30 3.24 6.08 -31.41
CA SER A 30 2.27 6.44 -32.46
C SER A 30 1.19 5.39 -32.73
N LEU A 31 0.80 4.59 -31.75
CA LEU A 31 -0.38 3.74 -31.87
C LEU A 31 -1.57 4.48 -31.24
N ASP A 32 -2.62 4.69 -32.03
CA ASP A 32 -3.84 5.40 -31.65
C ASP A 32 -4.63 4.56 -30.62
N VAL A 33 -4.74 5.07 -29.39
CA VAL A 33 -5.14 4.35 -28.17
C VAL A 33 -6.56 4.73 -27.73
N GLU A 34 -7.53 4.72 -28.64
CA GLU A 34 -8.88 5.15 -28.28
C GLU A 34 -9.95 4.05 -28.21
N ASN A 35 -9.69 2.79 -28.57
CA ASN A 35 -10.80 1.82 -28.69
C ASN A 35 -10.51 0.32 -28.41
N ILE A 36 -9.75 -0.10 -27.37
CA ILE A 36 -9.70 -1.53 -27.00
C ILE A 36 -9.71 -1.77 -25.46
N PRO A 37 -10.63 -2.59 -24.89
CA PRO A 37 -10.78 -2.81 -23.44
C PRO A 37 -9.68 -3.66 -22.77
N ALA A 38 -8.73 -4.22 -23.53
CA ALA A 38 -7.74 -5.19 -23.06
C ALA A 38 -6.50 -4.54 -22.38
N GLU A 39 -6.52 -3.22 -22.20
CA GLU A 39 -5.31 -2.42 -22.01
C GLU A 39 -4.90 -2.13 -20.56
N LYS A 40 -5.72 -2.48 -19.56
CA LYS A 40 -5.28 -2.31 -18.16
C LYS A 40 -4.08 -3.19 -17.81
N GLU A 41 -3.92 -4.37 -18.44
CA GLU A 41 -2.75 -5.22 -18.22
C GLU A 41 -1.49 -4.78 -18.99
N SER A 42 -1.62 -4.24 -20.22
CA SER A 42 -0.48 -3.77 -21.02
C SER A 42 0.06 -2.44 -20.50
N LEU A 43 -0.80 -1.53 -20.04
CA LEU A 43 -0.39 -0.29 -19.38
C LEU A 43 0.36 -0.55 -18.06
N VAL A 44 -0.04 -1.58 -17.31
CA VAL A 44 0.66 -2.03 -16.09
C VAL A 44 1.99 -2.69 -16.44
N LYS A 45 2.05 -3.55 -17.47
CA LYS A 45 3.29 -4.18 -17.93
C LYS A 45 4.28 -3.16 -18.51
N GLU A 46 3.84 -2.19 -19.30
CA GLU A 46 4.67 -1.09 -19.82
C GLU A 46 5.18 -0.17 -18.71
N ARG A 47 4.33 0.18 -17.74
CA ARG A 47 4.73 0.99 -16.58
C ARG A 47 5.70 0.25 -15.66
N ILE A 48 5.57 -1.06 -15.50
CA ILE A 48 6.53 -1.91 -14.75
C ILE A 48 7.86 -2.04 -15.50
N ILE A 49 7.84 -2.15 -16.84
CA ILE A 49 9.06 -2.21 -17.65
C ILE A 49 9.80 -0.87 -17.61
N SER A 50 9.11 0.27 -17.73
CA SER A 50 9.73 1.60 -17.68
C SER A 50 10.24 1.97 -16.29
N THR A 51 9.54 1.65 -15.21
CA THR A 51 10.03 1.85 -13.82
C THR A 51 11.22 0.96 -13.48
N ARG A 52 11.22 -0.31 -13.92
CA ARG A 52 12.39 -1.19 -13.77
C ARG A 52 13.58 -0.70 -14.61
N PHE A 53 13.32 -0.15 -15.80
CA PHE A 53 14.34 0.38 -16.70
C PHE A 53 14.94 1.69 -16.17
N LYS A 54 14.15 2.65 -15.70
CA LYS A 54 14.62 3.90 -15.05
C LYS A 54 15.47 3.61 -13.81
N ARG A 55 15.01 2.73 -12.91
CA ARG A 55 15.77 2.33 -11.70
C ARG A 55 17.07 1.60 -12.04
N ASN A 56 17.08 0.79 -13.10
CA ASN A 56 18.30 0.17 -13.62
C ASN A 56 19.22 1.18 -14.30
N ILE A 57 18.70 2.18 -15.00
CA ILE A 57 19.47 3.27 -15.61
C ILE A 57 20.16 4.12 -14.53
N ILE A 58 19.50 4.44 -13.41
CA ILE A 58 20.12 5.19 -12.29
C ILE A 58 21.23 4.36 -11.62
N LYS A 59 21.00 3.07 -11.38
CA LYS A 59 22.04 2.17 -10.83
C LYS A 59 23.20 1.99 -11.81
N TRP A 60 22.91 1.89 -13.10
CA TRP A 60 23.91 1.73 -14.15
C TRP A 60 24.68 3.03 -14.37
N SER A 61 24.03 4.19 -14.35
CA SER A 61 24.67 5.51 -14.45
C SER A 61 25.56 5.78 -13.25
N ALA A 62 25.17 5.38 -12.04
CA ALA A 62 26.02 5.45 -10.84
C ALA A 62 27.28 4.57 -10.96
N LYS A 63 27.15 3.35 -11.52
CA LYS A 63 28.32 2.48 -11.80
C LYS A 63 29.21 3.04 -12.90
N ILE A 64 28.63 3.58 -13.96
CA ILE A 64 29.36 4.25 -15.04
C ILE A 64 30.09 5.49 -14.50
N LEU A 65 29.45 6.28 -13.64
CA LEU A 65 30.06 7.43 -12.95
C LEU A 65 31.26 7.00 -12.10
N ALA A 66 31.15 5.88 -11.37
CA ALA A 66 32.25 5.35 -10.58
C ALA A 66 33.45 4.93 -11.45
N VAL A 67 33.20 4.32 -12.61
CA VAL A 67 34.25 3.92 -13.57
C VAL A 67 34.84 5.14 -14.29
N LEU A 68 34.02 6.11 -14.68
CA LEU A 68 34.45 7.35 -15.34
C LEU A 68 35.27 8.25 -14.41
N ARG A 69 34.94 8.28 -13.10
CA ARG A 69 35.72 9.00 -12.08
C ARG A 69 37.16 8.49 -11.99
N PHE A 70 37.41 7.22 -12.30
CA PHE A 70 38.75 6.64 -12.35
C PHE A 70 39.52 7.02 -13.64
N VAL A 71 38.79 7.29 -14.73
CA VAL A 71 39.37 7.67 -16.04
C VAL A 71 39.62 9.19 -16.12
N SER A 72 39.03 10.00 -15.23
CA SER A 72 39.07 11.46 -15.29
C SER A 72 40.45 12.09 -15.07
N GLU A 73 41.42 11.37 -14.50
CA GLU A 73 42.80 11.86 -14.30
C GLU A 73 43.57 12.11 -15.61
N LYS A 74 43.08 11.59 -16.75
CA LYS A 74 43.68 11.82 -18.09
C LYS A 74 42.70 12.38 -19.14
N GLY A 75 41.46 12.68 -18.74
CA GLY A 75 40.42 13.17 -19.63
C GLY A 75 40.52 14.68 -19.87
N GLY A 76 40.57 15.11 -21.14
CA GLY A 76 40.55 16.54 -21.51
C GLY A 76 39.21 17.23 -21.22
N VAL A 77 39.13 18.54 -21.47
CA VAL A 77 37.95 19.41 -21.19
C VAL A 77 36.62 18.83 -21.71
N LEU A 78 36.65 18.16 -22.87
CA LEU A 78 35.48 17.49 -23.45
C LEU A 78 34.91 16.38 -22.55
N PHE A 79 35.77 15.65 -21.84
CA PHE A 79 35.38 14.57 -20.93
C PHE A 79 34.72 15.11 -19.65
N LYS A 80 35.28 16.19 -19.09
CA LYS A 80 34.66 16.91 -17.96
C LYS A 80 33.26 17.41 -18.34
N TRP A 81 33.11 17.98 -19.54
CA TRP A 81 31.82 18.41 -20.05
C TRP A 81 30.80 17.26 -20.19
N ILE A 82 31.20 16.10 -20.73
CA ILE A 82 30.32 14.91 -20.82
C ILE A 82 29.92 14.41 -19.43
N PHE A 83 30.86 14.40 -18.48
CA PHE A 83 30.62 13.96 -17.10
C PHE A 83 29.64 14.89 -16.38
N ASP A 84 29.83 16.21 -16.49
CA ASP A 84 28.94 17.20 -15.90
C ASP A 84 27.52 17.11 -16.50
N LYS A 85 27.42 16.92 -17.83
CA LYS A 85 26.14 16.68 -18.53
C LYS A 85 25.42 15.43 -18.03
N LEU A 86 26.18 14.37 -17.72
CA LEU A 86 25.66 13.10 -17.18
C LEU A 86 25.10 13.27 -15.76
N ILE A 87 25.78 14.03 -14.90
CA ILE A 87 25.31 14.38 -13.56
C ILE A 87 24.03 15.20 -13.66
N GLU A 88 24.02 16.23 -14.51
CA GLU A 88 22.85 17.10 -14.72
C GLU A 88 21.63 16.30 -15.19
N LEU A 89 21.82 15.35 -16.11
CA LEU A 89 20.76 14.47 -16.60
C LEU A 89 20.22 13.58 -15.47
N LYS A 90 21.11 12.98 -14.65
CA LYS A 90 20.74 12.16 -13.50
C LYS A 90 19.91 12.97 -12.50
N ASP A 91 20.36 14.17 -12.16
CA ASP A 91 19.67 15.04 -11.20
C ASP A 91 18.32 15.50 -11.72
N ARG A 92 18.20 15.77 -13.03
CA ARG A 92 16.92 16.10 -13.67
C ARG A 92 15.92 14.95 -13.61
N TYR A 93 16.36 13.72 -13.90
CA TYR A 93 15.51 12.53 -13.77
C TYR A 93 15.11 12.23 -12.33
N ALA A 94 16.02 12.40 -11.36
CA ALA A 94 15.68 12.26 -9.95
C ALA A 94 14.64 13.30 -9.51
N LYS A 95 14.77 14.54 -9.99
CA LYS A 95 13.79 15.60 -9.73
C LYS A 95 12.43 15.29 -10.36
N GLU A 96 12.40 14.82 -11.61
CA GLU A 96 11.16 14.39 -12.28
C GLU A 96 10.49 13.22 -11.56
N GLU A 97 11.26 12.25 -11.05
CA GLU A 97 10.73 11.12 -10.27
C GLU A 97 10.15 11.58 -8.92
N VAL A 98 10.81 12.52 -8.22
CA VAL A 98 10.27 13.12 -6.99
C VAL A 98 8.98 13.90 -7.27
N LEU A 99 8.94 14.72 -8.31
CA LEU A 99 7.73 15.43 -8.74
C LEU A 99 6.59 14.45 -9.08
N GLU A 100 6.87 13.36 -9.80
CA GLU A 100 5.86 12.34 -10.14
C GLU A 100 5.34 11.61 -8.89
N ILE A 101 6.17 11.44 -7.85
CA ILE A 101 5.77 10.88 -6.55
C ILE A 101 4.94 11.89 -5.75
N GLU A 102 5.38 13.16 -5.68
CA GLU A 102 4.66 14.23 -4.98
C GLU A 102 3.27 14.44 -5.61
N ASP A 103 3.18 14.54 -6.93
CA ASP A 103 1.90 14.66 -7.66
C ASP A 103 0.97 13.47 -7.37
N LYS A 104 1.56 12.27 -7.22
CA LYS A 104 0.82 11.05 -6.93
C LYS A 104 0.33 11.02 -5.47
N GLU A 105 1.18 11.38 -4.51
CA GLU A 105 0.83 11.44 -3.09
C GLU A 105 -0.24 12.50 -2.85
N GLU A 106 -0.11 13.68 -3.45
CA GLU A 106 -1.13 14.75 -3.40
C GLU A 106 -2.46 14.27 -4.00
N LYS A 107 -2.41 13.57 -5.14
CA LYS A 107 -3.62 13.00 -5.74
C LYS A 107 -4.27 11.95 -4.83
N ILE A 108 -3.47 11.09 -4.19
CA ILE A 108 -3.97 10.07 -3.26
C ILE A 108 -4.62 10.73 -2.03
N GLU A 109 -3.98 11.75 -1.46
CA GLU A 109 -4.49 12.50 -0.32
C GLU A 109 -5.84 13.14 -0.65
N LYS A 110 -5.93 13.85 -1.79
CA LYS A 110 -7.18 14.45 -2.25
C LYS A 110 -8.29 13.42 -2.47
N LEU A 111 -7.99 12.30 -3.13
CA LEU A 111 -8.97 11.23 -3.33
C LEU A 111 -9.43 10.63 -1.99
N HIS A 112 -8.52 10.54 -1.02
CA HIS A 112 -8.83 10.05 0.31
C HIS A 112 -9.78 11.01 1.03
N GLU A 113 -9.51 12.32 1.02
CA GLU A 113 -10.41 13.35 1.56
C GLU A 113 -11.80 13.30 0.91
N GLU A 114 -11.87 13.27 -0.43
CA GLU A 114 -13.12 13.14 -1.17
C GLU A 114 -13.88 11.88 -0.76
N SER A 115 -13.18 10.74 -0.62
CA SER A 115 -13.81 9.49 -0.18
C SER A 115 -14.41 9.61 1.22
N GLN A 116 -13.73 10.28 2.15
CA GLN A 116 -14.22 10.46 3.51
C GLN A 116 -15.44 11.38 3.58
N GLU A 117 -15.48 12.43 2.75
CA GLU A 117 -16.64 13.31 2.62
C GLU A 117 -17.86 12.53 2.08
N LEU A 118 -17.66 11.77 1.00
CA LEU A 118 -18.71 10.93 0.42
C LEU A 118 -19.24 9.88 1.41
N ILE A 119 -18.37 9.28 2.24
CA ILE A 119 -18.80 8.35 3.30
C ILE A 119 -19.69 9.05 4.33
N LYS A 120 -19.35 10.28 4.74
CA LYS A 120 -20.15 11.06 5.71
C LYS A 120 -21.51 11.45 5.14
N GLU A 121 -21.58 11.69 3.83
CA GLU A 121 -22.81 11.99 3.11
C GLU A 121 -23.60 10.73 2.70
N GLU A 122 -23.12 9.54 3.07
CA GLU A 122 -23.71 8.22 2.74
C GLU A 122 -23.74 7.89 1.23
N TYR A 123 -22.94 8.61 0.41
CA TYR A 123 -22.72 8.30 -1.01
C TYR A 123 -21.69 7.17 -1.18
N TYR A 124 -22.08 5.97 -0.73
CA TYR A 124 -21.17 4.83 -0.61
C TYR A 124 -20.60 4.34 -1.94
N GLN A 125 -21.37 4.37 -3.02
CA GLN A 125 -20.92 3.90 -4.34
C GLN A 125 -19.85 4.82 -4.94
N GLU A 126 -19.98 6.13 -4.74
CA GLU A 126 -19.00 7.12 -5.16
C GLU A 126 -17.73 7.02 -4.31
N ALA A 127 -17.87 6.85 -2.99
CA ALA A 127 -16.75 6.61 -2.09
C ALA A 127 -15.95 5.35 -2.46
N GLU A 128 -16.65 4.26 -2.80
CA GLU A 128 -16.06 3.00 -3.27
C GLU A 128 -15.17 3.24 -4.50
N LYS A 129 -15.66 4.00 -5.49
CA LYS A 129 -14.89 4.34 -6.70
C LYS A 129 -13.61 5.11 -6.36
N LYS A 130 -13.68 6.07 -5.43
CA LYS A 130 -12.51 6.87 -5.01
C LYS A 130 -11.46 6.00 -4.32
N LEU A 131 -11.87 5.13 -3.41
CA LEU A 131 -10.97 4.20 -2.72
C LEU A 131 -10.32 3.20 -3.70
N ILE A 132 -11.08 2.69 -4.68
CA ILE A 132 -10.54 1.83 -5.74
C ILE A 132 -9.53 2.61 -6.61
N GLU A 133 -9.79 3.89 -6.90
CA GLU A 133 -8.82 4.73 -7.62
C GLU A 133 -7.51 4.86 -6.84
N ILE A 134 -7.57 5.12 -5.52
CA ILE A 134 -6.37 5.17 -4.68
C ILE A 134 -5.60 3.85 -4.72
N ILE A 135 -6.29 2.71 -4.55
CA ILE A 135 -5.66 1.38 -4.61
C ILE A 135 -5.03 1.12 -5.99
N SER A 136 -5.61 1.66 -7.06
CA SER A 136 -5.04 1.56 -8.41
C SER A 136 -3.77 2.41 -8.59
N LEU A 137 -3.68 3.55 -7.89
CA LEU A 137 -2.50 4.41 -7.88
C LEU A 137 -1.42 3.79 -6.98
N ASP A 138 -1.79 3.33 -5.79
CA ASP A 138 -0.91 2.66 -4.83
C ASP A 138 -1.53 1.34 -4.34
N SER A 139 -1.08 0.25 -4.95
CA SER A 139 -1.54 -1.10 -4.63
C SER A 139 -1.14 -1.59 -3.23
N LYS A 140 -0.31 -0.84 -2.51
CA LYS A 140 0.12 -1.16 -1.13
C LYS A 140 -0.43 -0.18 -0.10
N ASN A 141 -1.37 0.69 -0.49
CA ASN A 141 -1.96 1.66 0.41
C ASN A 141 -2.86 1.00 1.46
N LEU A 142 -2.28 0.65 2.62
CA LEU A 142 -2.98 -0.03 3.70
C LEU A 142 -4.20 0.76 4.19
N ALA A 143 -4.09 2.08 4.30
CA ALA A 143 -5.17 2.95 4.73
C ALA A 143 -6.41 2.81 3.83
N SER A 144 -6.21 2.81 2.51
CA SER A 144 -7.31 2.69 1.55
C SER A 144 -7.98 1.33 1.58
N PHE A 145 -7.22 0.24 1.78
CA PHE A 145 -7.82 -1.08 2.00
C PHE A 145 -8.63 -1.14 3.29
N LYS A 146 -8.16 -0.51 4.38
CA LYS A 146 -8.93 -0.43 5.63
C LYS A 146 -10.24 0.34 5.41
N SER A 147 -10.17 1.54 4.83
CA SER A 147 -11.35 2.36 4.56
C SER A 147 -12.34 1.68 3.62
N LEU A 148 -11.85 0.93 2.61
CA LEU A 148 -12.72 0.18 1.71
C LEU A 148 -13.41 -0.99 2.43
N GLY A 149 -12.69 -1.71 3.31
CA GLY A 149 -13.29 -2.77 4.12
C GLY A 149 -14.33 -2.22 5.10
N GLU A 150 -14.06 -1.07 5.73
CA GLU A 150 -15.00 -0.38 6.62
C GLU A 150 -16.25 0.10 5.85
N LEU A 151 -16.08 0.63 4.65
CA LEU A 151 -17.17 1.01 3.77
C LEU A 151 -18.05 -0.20 3.41
N TYR A 152 -17.45 -1.32 3.00
CA TYR A 152 -18.21 -2.55 2.74
C TYR A 152 -18.94 -3.07 3.98
N TYR A 153 -18.33 -2.97 5.16
CA TYR A 153 -18.98 -3.29 6.42
C TYR A 153 -20.21 -2.40 6.67
N GLN A 154 -20.11 -1.08 6.47
CA GLN A 154 -21.23 -0.13 6.59
C GLN A 154 -22.35 -0.45 5.58
N MET A 155 -22.00 -0.85 4.36
CA MET A 155 -22.94 -1.29 3.33
C MET A 155 -23.55 -2.68 3.61
N LYS A 156 -23.16 -3.35 4.71
CA LYS A 156 -23.54 -4.73 5.06
C LYS A 156 -23.07 -5.78 4.03
N LYS A 157 -22.09 -5.43 3.21
CA LYS A 157 -21.38 -6.30 2.27
C LYS A 157 -20.26 -7.03 3.02
N TYR A 158 -20.65 -7.92 3.94
CA TYR A 158 -19.72 -8.49 4.91
C TYR A 158 -18.68 -9.44 4.28
N GLU A 159 -18.99 -10.09 3.16
CA GLU A 159 -18.00 -10.96 2.48
C GLU A 159 -16.90 -10.11 1.84
N GLU A 160 -17.27 -9.07 1.11
CA GLU A 160 -16.35 -8.12 0.50
C GLU A 160 -15.50 -7.41 1.56
N ALA A 161 -16.10 -7.05 2.70
CA ALA A 161 -15.37 -6.51 3.85
C ALA A 161 -14.32 -7.50 4.37
N LEU A 162 -14.70 -8.78 4.58
CA LEU A 162 -13.78 -9.82 5.06
C LEU A 162 -12.62 -10.05 4.09
N GLU A 163 -12.88 -10.12 2.79
CA GLU A 163 -11.84 -10.25 1.77
C GLU A 163 -10.89 -9.05 1.81
N THR A 164 -11.45 -7.83 1.83
CA THR A 164 -10.67 -6.58 1.84
C THR A 164 -9.79 -6.47 3.09
N PHE A 165 -10.33 -6.78 4.27
CA PHE A 165 -9.55 -6.79 5.52
C PHE A 165 -8.49 -7.90 5.54
N LYS A 166 -8.76 -9.09 4.98
CA LYS A 166 -7.72 -10.14 4.81
C LYS A 166 -6.60 -9.67 3.90
N HIS A 167 -6.89 -8.90 2.87
CA HIS A 167 -5.88 -8.28 2.01
C HIS A 167 -5.07 -7.23 2.78
N ALA A 168 -5.71 -6.34 3.53
CA ALA A 168 -5.03 -5.39 4.41
C ALA A 168 -4.08 -6.08 5.41
N LEU A 169 -4.52 -7.19 6.01
CA LEU A 169 -3.71 -7.98 6.93
C LEU A 169 -2.48 -8.60 6.24
N LYS A 170 -2.61 -9.06 5.00
CA LYS A 170 -1.45 -9.55 4.21
C LYS A 170 -0.43 -8.44 3.97
N LEU A 171 -0.88 -7.22 3.66
CA LEU A 171 0.03 -6.08 3.47
C LEU A 171 0.81 -5.76 4.74
N ILE A 172 0.16 -5.80 5.91
CA ILE A 172 0.81 -5.63 7.21
C ILE A 172 1.87 -6.72 7.44
N GLN A 173 1.56 -7.99 7.15
CA GLN A 173 2.49 -9.10 7.35
C GLN A 173 3.69 -9.04 6.38
N GLU A 174 3.51 -8.47 5.19
CA GLU A 174 4.61 -8.23 4.24
C GLU A 174 5.53 -7.09 4.69
N ASP A 175 5.00 -6.09 5.39
CA ASP A 175 5.77 -4.98 5.92
C ASP A 175 6.22 -5.21 7.37
N LYS A 176 7.49 -5.62 7.52
CA LYS A 176 8.11 -5.90 8.81
C LYS A 176 8.23 -4.69 9.74
N ASN A 177 7.97 -3.47 9.25
CA ASN A 177 8.05 -2.25 10.04
C ASN A 177 6.67 -1.75 10.51
N THR A 178 5.58 -2.46 10.20
CA THR A 178 4.25 -2.05 10.63
C THR A 178 4.08 -2.22 12.15
N ASP A 179 3.52 -1.20 12.78
CA ASP A 179 3.14 -1.22 14.19
C ASP A 179 2.12 -2.37 14.46
N PRO A 180 2.38 -3.26 15.43
CA PRO A 180 1.44 -4.31 15.84
C PRO A 180 0.02 -3.81 16.16
N SER A 181 -0.14 -2.55 16.58
CA SER A 181 -1.47 -1.95 16.80
C SER A 181 -2.32 -1.92 15.52
N GLN A 182 -1.69 -1.74 14.35
CA GLN A 182 -2.40 -1.78 13.06
C GLN A 182 -2.91 -3.19 12.74
N GLU A 183 -2.11 -4.21 13.06
CA GLU A 183 -2.56 -5.61 12.95
C GLU A 183 -3.77 -5.87 13.84
N ALA A 184 -3.74 -5.37 15.08
CA ALA A 184 -4.84 -5.51 16.02
C ALA A 184 -6.13 -4.83 15.51
N GLU A 185 -6.03 -3.62 14.96
CA GLU A 185 -7.19 -2.90 14.39
C GLU A 185 -7.81 -3.61 13.18
N VAL A 186 -6.98 -4.12 12.25
CA VAL A 186 -7.50 -4.86 11.08
C VAL A 186 -8.09 -6.20 11.50
N CYS A 187 -7.43 -6.93 12.39
CA CYS A 187 -7.97 -8.17 12.94
C CYS A 187 -9.28 -7.92 13.70
N PHE A 188 -9.41 -6.82 14.43
CA PHE A 188 -10.66 -6.48 15.09
C PHE A 188 -11.78 -6.15 14.10
N SER A 189 -11.46 -5.51 12.97
CA SER A 189 -12.42 -5.29 11.89
C SER A 189 -12.92 -6.61 11.28
N LEU A 190 -12.05 -7.62 11.17
CA LEU A 190 -12.45 -9.00 10.83
C LEU A 190 -13.37 -9.61 11.89
N VAL A 191 -13.09 -9.43 13.18
CA VAL A 191 -13.96 -9.90 14.28
C VAL A 191 -15.37 -9.34 14.13
N LEU A 192 -15.50 -8.03 13.88
CA LEU A 192 -16.79 -7.39 13.70
C LEU A 192 -17.53 -7.98 12.49
N ALA A 193 -16.87 -8.11 11.35
CA ALA A 193 -17.48 -8.69 10.15
C ALA A 193 -17.87 -10.17 10.34
N TYR A 194 -17.06 -10.97 11.04
CA TYR A 194 -17.44 -12.35 11.38
C TYR A 194 -18.62 -12.40 12.36
N LYS A 195 -18.67 -11.50 13.35
CA LYS A 195 -19.77 -11.41 14.31
C LYS A 195 -21.09 -11.09 13.62
N GLU A 196 -21.13 -10.12 12.71
CA GLU A 196 -22.34 -9.76 11.96
C GLU A 196 -22.84 -10.90 11.06
N ARG A 197 -21.93 -11.80 10.65
CA ARG A 197 -22.27 -13.03 9.93
C ARG A 197 -22.59 -14.22 10.82
N GLU A 198 -22.62 -14.04 12.14
CA GLU A 198 -22.79 -15.10 13.14
C GLU A 198 -21.69 -16.19 13.10
N ASN A 199 -20.56 -15.91 12.45
CA ASN A 199 -19.37 -16.76 12.40
C ASN A 199 -18.56 -16.60 13.70
N PHE A 200 -19.18 -16.96 14.82
CA PHE A 200 -18.64 -16.69 16.16
C PHE A 200 -17.34 -17.43 16.47
N ARG A 201 -17.08 -18.57 15.80
CA ARG A 201 -15.85 -19.34 16.01
C ARG A 201 -14.65 -18.57 15.48
N GLU A 202 -14.74 -18.13 14.22
CA GLU A 202 -13.74 -17.32 13.53
C GLU A 202 -13.55 -15.98 14.25
N ALA A 203 -14.65 -15.34 14.67
CA ALA A 203 -14.60 -14.12 15.45
C ALA A 203 -13.82 -14.31 16.76
N LEU A 204 -14.08 -15.37 17.54
CA LEU A 204 -13.35 -15.64 18.78
C LEU A 204 -11.87 -15.99 18.54
N ASP A 205 -11.56 -16.68 17.45
CA ASP A 205 -10.18 -17.03 17.11
C ASP A 205 -9.36 -15.79 16.70
N GLU A 206 -9.92 -14.87 15.92
CA GLU A 206 -9.29 -13.58 15.65
C GLU A 206 -9.22 -12.70 16.90
N LEU A 207 -10.25 -12.74 17.75
CA LEU A 207 -10.28 -11.96 18.97
C LEU A 207 -9.19 -12.38 19.97
N LYS A 208 -8.85 -13.68 20.03
CA LYS A 208 -7.69 -14.16 20.79
C LYS A 208 -6.38 -13.57 20.29
N LYS A 209 -6.24 -13.28 18.98
CA LYS A 209 -5.03 -12.67 18.44
C LYS A 209 -4.94 -11.20 18.85
N VAL A 210 -6.02 -10.43 18.69
CA VAL A 210 -5.98 -9.00 19.06
C VAL A 210 -5.80 -8.79 20.57
N LEU A 211 -6.37 -9.66 21.41
CA LEU A 211 -6.16 -9.61 22.86
C LEU A 211 -4.75 -10.06 23.30
N LYS A 212 -3.95 -10.70 22.43
CA LYS A 212 -2.51 -10.91 22.71
C LYS A 212 -1.70 -9.64 22.47
N ILE A 213 -2.09 -8.83 21.49
CA ILE A 213 -1.43 -7.57 21.15
C ILE A 213 -1.84 -6.50 22.16
N GLU A 214 -3.15 -6.36 22.39
CA GLU A 214 -3.73 -5.37 23.30
C GLU A 214 -4.65 -6.03 24.35
N PRO A 215 -4.08 -6.65 25.41
CA PRO A 215 -4.84 -7.43 26.38
C PRO A 215 -5.84 -6.62 27.20
N ASN A 216 -5.62 -5.31 27.28
CA ASN A 216 -6.43 -4.38 28.07
C ASN A 216 -7.25 -3.43 27.18
N ASN A 217 -7.50 -3.74 25.91
CA ASN A 217 -8.35 -2.90 25.08
C ASN A 217 -9.83 -3.13 25.46
N PRO A 218 -10.57 -2.13 25.97
CA PRO A 218 -11.96 -2.31 26.39
C PRO A 218 -12.87 -2.76 25.24
N ARG A 219 -12.64 -2.30 24.01
CA ARG A 219 -13.46 -2.63 22.83
C ARG A 219 -13.36 -4.12 22.47
N PHE A 220 -12.16 -4.70 22.62
CA PHE A 220 -11.91 -6.12 22.34
C PHE A 220 -12.52 -6.99 23.43
N LEU A 221 -12.35 -6.63 24.70
CA LEU A 221 -12.93 -7.33 25.84
C LEU A 221 -14.46 -7.26 25.85
N ASP A 222 -15.03 -6.12 25.47
CA ASP A 222 -16.46 -5.92 25.28
C ASP A 222 -17.04 -6.90 24.24
N THR A 223 -16.40 -6.96 23.08
CA THR A 223 -16.81 -7.87 21.99
C THR A 223 -16.63 -9.34 22.39
N ALA A 224 -15.58 -9.68 23.16
CA ALA A 224 -15.36 -11.03 23.68
C ALA A 224 -16.50 -11.48 24.58
N LEU A 225 -16.90 -10.58 25.48
CA LEU A 225 -17.98 -10.79 26.41
C LEU A 225 -19.31 -10.96 25.67
N GLU A 226 -19.63 -10.07 24.72
CA GLU A 226 -20.85 -10.16 23.92
C GLU A 226 -20.95 -11.49 23.17
N ILE A 227 -19.89 -11.89 22.45
CA ILE A 227 -19.88 -13.15 21.69
C ILE A 227 -19.99 -14.36 22.64
N SER A 228 -19.30 -14.33 23.78
CA SER A 228 -19.36 -15.42 24.77
C SER A 228 -20.77 -15.59 25.35
N ILE A 229 -21.47 -14.48 25.61
CA ILE A 229 -22.88 -14.50 26.05
C ILE A 229 -23.77 -15.09 24.96
N ILE A 230 -23.62 -14.67 23.69
CA ILE A 230 -24.39 -15.20 22.56
C ILE A 230 -24.17 -16.71 22.42
N LYS A 231 -22.93 -17.18 22.60
CA LYS A 231 -22.57 -18.60 22.57
C LYS A 231 -22.99 -19.39 23.79
N LYS A 232 -23.50 -18.72 24.83
CA LYS A 232 -23.82 -19.31 26.14
C LYS A 232 -22.60 -19.95 26.82
N ASP A 233 -21.40 -19.48 26.50
CA ASP A 233 -20.18 -19.90 27.18
C ASP A 233 -19.99 -19.04 28.44
N LYS A 234 -20.54 -19.53 29.55
CA LYS A 234 -20.50 -18.83 30.84
C LYS A 234 -19.08 -18.63 31.37
N SER A 235 -18.17 -19.56 31.08
CA SER A 235 -16.79 -19.49 31.55
C SER A 235 -16.03 -18.37 30.85
N MET A 236 -16.10 -18.33 29.51
CA MET A 236 -15.47 -17.26 28.73
C MET A 236 -16.12 -15.90 29.02
N ALA A 237 -17.44 -15.85 29.19
CA ALA A 237 -18.13 -14.62 29.53
C ALA A 237 -17.70 -14.05 30.88
N LEU A 238 -17.53 -14.90 31.91
CA LEU A 238 -17.02 -14.46 33.22
C LEU A 238 -15.59 -13.94 33.15
N ASP A 239 -14.68 -14.63 32.43
CA ASP A 239 -13.30 -14.18 32.26
C ASP A 239 -13.21 -12.82 31.57
N ALA A 240 -13.94 -12.65 30.45
CA ALA A 240 -14.00 -11.38 29.73
C ALA A 240 -14.61 -10.26 30.58
N TYR A 241 -15.67 -10.56 31.33
CA TYR A 241 -16.33 -9.60 32.22
C TYR A 241 -15.40 -9.10 33.34
N GLU A 242 -14.68 -9.98 34.02
CA GLU A 242 -13.76 -9.58 35.10
C GLU A 242 -12.61 -8.72 34.56
N LYS A 243 -12.06 -9.06 33.40
CA LYS A 243 -11.05 -8.24 32.71
C LYS A 243 -11.60 -6.88 32.31
N LEU A 244 -12.77 -6.84 31.69
CA LEU A 244 -13.41 -5.60 31.24
C LEU A 244 -13.73 -4.67 32.41
N LYS A 245 -14.27 -5.22 33.52
CA LYS A 245 -14.55 -4.45 34.73
C LYS A 245 -13.28 -3.85 35.34
N LYS A 246 -12.15 -4.56 35.29
CA LYS A 246 -10.87 -4.05 35.81
C LYS A 246 -10.34 -2.88 34.98
N VAL A 247 -10.46 -2.96 33.66
CA VAL A 247 -9.92 -1.96 32.72
C VAL A 247 -10.88 -0.78 32.54
N ASN A 248 -12.19 -1.01 32.58
CA ASN A 248 -13.23 -0.01 32.37
C ASN A 248 -14.37 -0.17 33.40
N PRO A 249 -14.12 0.21 34.68
CA PRO A 249 -15.09 0.05 35.76
C PRO A 249 -16.34 0.92 35.61
N GLU A 250 -16.25 2.04 34.87
CA GLU A 250 -17.34 2.98 34.61
C GLU A 250 -18.25 2.55 33.44
N ASN A 251 -18.04 1.35 32.89
CA ASN A 251 -18.84 0.85 31.77
C ASN A 251 -20.28 0.59 32.21
N LYS A 252 -21.20 1.43 31.72
CA LYS A 252 -22.64 1.41 32.04
C LYS A 252 -23.33 0.09 31.74
N LYS A 253 -22.77 -0.75 30.87
CA LYS A 253 -23.33 -2.06 30.50
C LYS A 253 -22.95 -3.20 31.47
N LEU A 254 -22.03 -2.98 32.42
CA LEU A 254 -21.55 -4.05 33.33
C LEU A 254 -22.68 -4.73 34.10
N ASP A 255 -23.62 -3.97 34.66
CA ASP A 255 -24.74 -4.53 35.42
C ASP A 255 -25.71 -5.33 34.54
N GLU A 256 -25.88 -4.94 33.28
CA GLU A 256 -26.67 -5.68 32.31
C GLU A 256 -26.00 -7.01 31.97
N TRP A 257 -24.70 -7.01 31.66
CA TRP A 257 -23.97 -8.24 31.35
C TRP A 257 -23.89 -9.18 32.53
N LYS A 258 -23.68 -8.67 33.75
CA LYS A 258 -23.70 -9.48 34.96
C LYS A 258 -25.01 -10.25 35.10
N ARG A 259 -26.15 -9.61 34.80
CA ARG A 259 -27.47 -10.27 34.77
C ARG A 259 -27.56 -11.30 33.65
N LYS A 260 -27.12 -10.97 32.43
CA LYS A 260 -27.10 -11.92 31.29
C LYS A 260 -26.28 -13.17 31.61
N ILE A 261 -25.06 -13.00 32.13
CA ILE A 261 -24.17 -14.11 32.52
C ILE A 261 -24.81 -15.01 33.59
N LYS A 262 -25.49 -14.41 34.58
CA LYS A 262 -26.17 -15.19 35.63
C LYS A 262 -27.23 -16.13 35.05
N ASN A 263 -27.90 -15.69 33.98
CA ASN A 263 -29.00 -16.38 33.31
C ASN A 263 -28.55 -17.32 32.16
N LEU A 264 -27.25 -17.41 31.87
CA LEU A 264 -26.66 -18.46 31.01
C LEU A 264 -26.63 -19.80 31.74
#